data_AF-A0A926P0Z7-F1
#
_entry.id   AF-A0A926P0Z7-F1
#
_cell.length_a   1.000
_cell.length_b   1.000
_cell.length_c   1.000
_cell.angle_alpha   90.00
_cell.angle_beta   90.00
_cell.angle_gamma   90.00
#
_symmetry.space_group_name_H-M   'P 1'
#
loop_
_entity.id
_entity.type
_entity.pdbx_description
1 polymer ?
#
loop_
_entity_poly.entity_id
_entity_poly.type
_entity_poly.pdbx_seq_one_letter_code
_entity_poly.pdbx_strand_id
1 'polypeptide(L)'
;MKNHAANLTRPILKTKGFSTLHIDIFNFILMGKTNREINMMVGYSERSHAVVDHSRKVMYKLLALEELCKKDYTVRVVYPRNYQFWWKKIFSKHHDALMATAIAPEFY
;
A
#
# COMPACT_ATOMS: atom_id res chain seq x y z
N MET A 1 -26.66 -30.66 22.88
CA MET A 1 -26.80 -29.23 22.54
C MET A 1 -25.61 -28.49 23.11
N LYS A 2 -24.70 -27.99 22.26
CA LYS A 2 -23.55 -27.17 22.69
C LYS A 2 -23.82 -25.74 22.25
N ASN A 3 -23.99 -24.86 23.23
CA ASN A 3 -24.28 -23.45 23.05
C ASN A 3 -23.11 -22.75 22.33
N HIS A 4 -23.45 -22.03 21.26
CA HIS A 4 -22.56 -21.11 20.55
C HIS A 4 -22.23 -19.91 21.46
N ALA A 5 -21.10 -20.00 22.17
CA ALA A 5 -20.50 -18.82 22.78
C ALA A 5 -19.81 -18.00 21.68
N ALA A 6 -20.28 -16.77 21.51
CA ALA A 6 -19.82 -15.81 20.53
C ALA A 6 -18.33 -15.49 20.72
N ASN A 7 -17.49 -15.89 19.75
CA ASN A 7 -16.14 -15.35 19.58
C ASN A 7 -16.25 -14.03 18.79
N LEU A 8 -16.59 -12.94 19.50
CA LEU A 8 -16.90 -11.62 18.94
C LEU A 8 -15.77 -10.58 19.10
N THR A 9 -14.50 -10.97 19.25
CA THR A 9 -13.42 -10.00 19.55
C THR A 9 -12.04 -10.34 18.97
N ARG A 10 -11.97 -10.75 17.70
CA ARG A 10 -10.75 -10.54 16.91
C ARG A 10 -11.13 -10.05 15.52
N PRO A 11 -10.85 -8.78 15.15
CA PRO A 11 -11.03 -8.37 13.77
C PRO A 11 -10.19 -9.31 12.91
N ILE A 12 -10.84 -9.84 11.89
CA ILE A 12 -10.27 -10.78 10.95
C ILE A 12 -9.11 -10.06 10.24
N LEU A 13 -7.89 -10.19 10.76
CA LEU A 13 -6.62 -9.83 10.11
C LEU A 13 -6.33 -10.76 8.90
N LYS A 14 -7.36 -11.07 8.10
CA LYS A 14 -7.31 -11.88 6.88
C LYS A 14 -7.86 -11.18 5.65
N THR A 15 -8.10 -9.89 5.66
CA THR A 15 -7.95 -9.16 4.40
C THR A 15 -6.45 -8.94 4.18
N LYS A 16 -5.78 -9.98 3.64
CA LYS A 16 -4.56 -9.86 2.80
C LYS A 16 -4.86 -9.02 1.53
N GLY A 17 -5.83 -8.12 1.60
CA GLY A 17 -6.33 -7.33 0.51
C GLY A 17 -5.43 -6.14 0.29
N PHE A 18 -5.28 -5.80 -0.98
CA PHE A 18 -4.86 -4.48 -1.37
C PHE A 18 -5.95 -3.50 -0.95
N SER A 19 -5.59 -2.49 -0.17
CA SER A 19 -6.53 -1.51 0.38
C SER A 19 -6.22 -0.10 -0.09
N THR A 20 -7.19 0.80 0.01
CA THR A 20 -7.03 2.22 -0.35
C THR A 20 -5.88 2.86 0.41
N LEU A 21 -5.67 2.47 1.67
CA LEU A 21 -4.51 2.91 2.46
C LEU A 21 -3.16 2.63 1.78
N HIS A 22 -3.03 1.52 1.05
CA HIS A 22 -1.79 1.25 0.32
C HIS A 22 -1.55 2.32 -0.75
N ILE A 23 -2.62 2.67 -1.48
CA ILE A 23 -2.63 3.69 -2.54
C ILE A 23 -2.30 5.06 -1.94
N ASP A 24 -2.95 5.42 -0.83
CA ASP A 24 -2.73 6.71 -0.14
C ASP A 24 -1.29 6.85 0.34
N ILE A 25 -0.74 5.82 1.01
CA ILE A 25 0.65 5.78 1.45
C ILE A 25 1.60 5.98 0.27
N PHE A 26 1.35 5.31 -0.86
CA PHE A 26 2.19 5.47 -2.03
C PHE A 26 2.07 6.87 -2.64
N ASN A 27 0.87 7.43 -2.71
CA ASN A 27 0.66 8.80 -3.16
C ASN A 27 1.42 9.81 -2.28
N PHE A 28 1.42 9.64 -0.96
CA PHE A 28 2.22 10.48 -0.05
C PHE A 28 3.73 10.37 -0.31
N ILE A 29 4.25 9.19 -0.64
CA ILE A 29 5.65 9.02 -1.07
C ILE A 29 5.91 9.82 -2.34
N LEU A 30 5.00 9.77 -3.33
CA LEU A 30 5.12 10.51 -4.58
C LEU A 30 4.97 12.04 -4.43
N MET A 31 4.34 12.48 -3.34
CA MET A 31 4.29 13.89 -2.93
C MET A 31 5.56 14.35 -2.19
N GLY A 32 6.52 13.46 -1.96
CA GLY A 32 7.80 13.78 -1.33
C GLY A 32 7.83 13.64 0.20
N LYS A 33 6.76 13.14 0.84
CA LYS A 33 6.74 12.92 2.30
C LYS A 33 7.72 11.83 2.69
N THR A 34 8.39 12.00 3.83
CA THR A 34 9.28 11.01 4.46
C THR A 34 8.47 9.88 5.11
N ASN A 35 9.12 8.74 5.37
CA ASN A 35 8.44 7.63 6.05
C ASN A 35 7.95 8.02 7.45
N ARG A 36 8.70 8.89 8.15
CA ARG A 36 8.34 9.37 9.48
C ARG A 36 7.06 10.20 9.45
N GLU A 37 6.97 11.17 8.53
CA GLU A 37 5.77 12.00 8.36
C GLU A 37 4.55 11.15 8.00
N ILE A 38 4.72 10.18 7.08
CA ILE A 38 3.62 9.30 6.69
C ILE A 38 3.18 8.43 7.86
N ASN A 39 4.13 7.82 8.59
CA ASN A 39 3.83 7.03 9.79
C ASN A 39 2.98 7.84 10.79
N MET A 40 3.37 9.08 11.08
CA MET A 40 2.60 9.97 11.96
C MET A 40 1.19 10.27 11.41
N MET A 41 1.07 10.54 10.11
CA MET A 41 -0.22 10.85 9.47
C MET A 41 -1.21 9.69 9.50
N VAL A 42 -0.72 8.46 9.40
CA VAL A 42 -1.56 7.24 9.33
C VAL A 42 -1.64 6.49 10.67
N GLY A 43 -1.10 7.07 11.75
CA GLY A 43 -1.19 6.50 13.10
C GLY A 43 -0.22 5.33 13.38
N TYR A 44 0.81 5.15 12.57
CA TYR A 44 1.89 4.20 12.86
C TYR A 44 2.95 4.79 13.78
N SER A 45 3.68 3.90 14.46
CA SER A 45 4.88 4.31 15.20
C SER A 45 5.93 4.90 14.25
N GLU A 46 6.72 5.87 14.73
CA GLU A 46 7.67 6.60 13.89
C GLU A 46 8.67 5.68 13.16
N ARG A 47 9.07 4.58 13.80
CA ARG A 47 10.02 3.58 13.28
C ARG A 47 9.35 2.40 12.55
N SER A 48 8.05 2.48 12.29
CA SER A 48 7.33 1.42 11.59
C SER A 48 7.84 1.24 10.15
N HIS A 49 7.97 -0.02 9.74
CA HIS A 49 8.27 -0.41 8.36
C HIS A 49 7.01 -0.46 7.47
N ALA A 50 5.82 -0.25 8.04
CA ALA A 50 4.54 -0.37 7.34
C ALA A 50 4.48 0.47 6.06
N VAL A 51 4.97 1.71 6.07
CA VAL A 51 5.02 2.57 4.87
C VAL A 51 5.78 1.92 3.71
N VAL A 52 6.90 1.26 4.00
CA VAL A 52 7.70 0.55 2.99
C VAL A 52 6.95 -0.67 2.47
N ASP A 53 6.35 -1.45 3.36
CA ASP A 53 5.65 -2.67 2.97
C ASP A 53 4.37 -2.38 2.18
N HIS A 54 3.60 -1.36 2.60
CA HIS A 54 2.41 -0.91 1.89
C HIS A 54 2.72 -0.38 0.49
N SER A 55 3.72 0.50 0.38
CA SER A 55 4.11 1.06 -0.92
C SER A 55 4.67 -0.01 -1.88
N ARG A 56 5.42 -0.99 -1.39
CA ARG A 56 5.90 -2.12 -2.21
C ARG A 56 4.77 -2.90 -2.86
N LYS A 57 3.65 -3.12 -2.15
CA LYS A 57 2.47 -3.79 -2.71
C LYS A 57 1.86 -3.01 -3.86
N VAL A 58 1.77 -1.67 -3.76
CA VAL A 58 1.32 -0.82 -4.87
C VAL A 58 2.29 -0.93 -6.04
N MET A 59 3.59 -0.77 -5.80
CA MET A 59 4.61 -0.81 -6.84
C MET A 59 4.60 -2.14 -7.60
N TYR A 60 4.48 -3.28 -6.93
CA TYR A 60 4.42 -4.58 -7.62
C TYR A 60 3.15 -4.75 -8.45
N LYS A 61 2.02 -4.22 -8.00
CA LYS A 61 0.79 -4.21 -8.81
C LYS A 61 0.93 -3.33 -10.06
N LEU A 62 1.52 -2.15 -9.92
CA LEU A 62 1.80 -1.26 -11.04
C LEU A 62 2.75 -1.90 -12.05
N LEU A 63 3.81 -2.59 -11.59
CA LEU A 63 4.70 -3.33 -12.50
C LEU A 63 3.94 -4.44 -13.23
N ALA A 64 3.05 -5.17 -12.56
CA ALA A 64 2.23 -6.20 -13.21
C ALA A 64 1.28 -5.61 -14.26
N LEU A 65 0.68 -4.44 -14.00
CA LEU A 65 -0.19 -3.73 -14.95
C LEU A 65 0.57 -3.17 -16.17
N GLU A 66 1.88 -2.91 -16.03
CA GLU A 66 2.76 -2.51 -17.14
C GLU A 66 3.50 -3.71 -17.77
N GLU A 67 3.19 -4.94 -17.36
CA GLU A 67 3.87 -6.18 -17.80
C GLU A 67 5.40 -6.14 -17.58
N LEU A 68 5.84 -5.41 -16.56
CA LEU A 68 7.24 -5.24 -16.21
C LEU A 68 7.69 -6.30 -15.21
N CYS A 69 8.82 -6.95 -15.51
CA CYS A 69 9.36 -7.97 -14.62
C CYS A 69 9.91 -7.32 -13.34
N LYS A 70 9.49 -7.83 -12.18
CA LYS A 70 9.96 -7.37 -10.87
C LYS A 70 11.49 -7.32 -10.74
N LYS A 71 12.19 -8.32 -11.29
CA LYS A 71 13.65 -8.45 -11.15
C LYS A 71 14.39 -7.24 -11.74
N ASP A 72 13.96 -6.78 -12.91
CA ASP A 72 14.59 -5.70 -13.67
C ASP A 72 14.32 -4.31 -13.05
N TYR A 73 13.24 -4.21 -12.27
CA TYR A 73 12.78 -2.96 -11.66
C TYR A 73 12.98 -2.91 -10.13
N THR A 74 13.72 -3.87 -9.57
CA THR A 74 13.97 -3.97 -8.12
C THR A 74 14.52 -2.67 -7.53
N VAL A 75 15.47 -2.01 -8.20
CA VAL A 75 16.06 -0.74 -7.74
C VAL A 75 15.00 0.35 -7.59
N ARG A 76 14.03 0.42 -8.51
CA ARG A 76 12.94 1.42 -8.46
C ARG A 76 11.97 1.15 -7.32
N VAL A 77 11.82 -0.11 -6.95
CA VAL A 77 10.99 -0.53 -5.81
C VAL A 77 11.68 -0.27 -4.47
N VAL A 78 13.01 -0.42 -4.41
CA VAL A 78 13.79 -0.15 -3.19
C VAL A 78 13.91 1.36 -2.95
N TYR A 79 14.08 2.15 -4.02
CA TYR A 79 14.29 3.60 -3.93
C TYR A 79 13.20 4.41 -4.67
N PRO A 80 11.92 4.30 -4.29
CA PRO A 80 10.81 4.89 -5.05
C PRO A 80 10.92 6.41 -5.23
N ARG A 81 11.46 7.13 -4.23
CA ARG A 81 11.63 8.58 -4.28
C ARG A 81 12.66 9.03 -5.34
N ASN A 82 13.70 8.23 -5.59
CA ASN A 82 14.68 8.51 -6.64
C ASN A 82 14.06 8.40 -8.05
N TYR A 83 12.94 7.67 -8.17
CA TYR A 83 12.22 7.46 -9.42
C TYR A 83 10.80 8.06 -9.35
N GLN A 84 10.58 9.11 -8.54
CA GLN A 84 9.22 9.62 -8.26
C GLN A 84 8.46 9.98 -9.53
N PHE A 85 9.11 10.59 -10.53
CA PHE A 85 8.44 11.04 -11.75
C PHE A 85 7.97 9.85 -12.59
N TRP A 86 8.79 8.80 -12.66
CA TRP A 86 8.43 7.57 -13.35
C TRP A 86 7.28 6.86 -12.65
N TRP A 87 7.36 6.73 -11.32
CA TRP A 87 6.28 6.15 -10.54
C TRP A 87 5.00 6.96 -10.61
N LYS A 88 5.06 8.29 -10.58
CA LYS A 88 3.90 9.18 -10.71
C LYS A 88 3.22 9.00 -12.06
N LYS A 89 3.98 8.89 -13.15
CA LYS A 89 3.43 8.62 -14.48
C LYS A 89 2.62 7.32 -14.51
N ILE A 90 3.20 6.23 -14.00
CA ILE A 90 2.55 4.91 -14.00
C ILE A 90 1.38 4.86 -13.02
N PHE A 91 1.55 5.46 -11.85
CA PHE A 91 0.51 5.55 -10.84
C PHE A 91 -0.71 6.31 -11.37
N SER A 92 -0.51 7.48 -11.99
CA SER A 92 -1.62 8.24 -12.60
C SER A 92 -2.30 7.48 -13.73
N LYS A 93 -1.55 6.73 -14.55
CA LYS A 93 -2.12 5.90 -15.64
C LYS A 93 -3.06 4.81 -15.11
N HIS A 94 -2.73 4.20 -13.96
CA HIS A 94 -3.45 3.03 -13.42
C HIS A 94 -4.25 3.32 -12.15
N HIS A 95 -4.36 4.59 -11.75
CA HIS A 95 -4.97 4.98 -10.48
C HIS A 95 -6.38 4.42 -10.31
N ASP A 96 -7.22 4.58 -11.34
CA ASP A 96 -8.62 4.15 -11.29
C ASP A 96 -8.74 2.62 -11.22
N ALA A 97 -7.86 1.89 -11.91
CA ALA A 97 -7.77 0.44 -11.83
C ALA A 97 -7.31 -0.03 -10.44
N LEU A 98 -6.37 0.68 -9.82
CA LEU A 98 -5.96 0.39 -8.44
C LEU A 98 -7.13 0.63 -7.47
N MET A 99 -7.84 1.75 -7.60
CA MET A 99 -8.98 2.09 -6.74
C MET A 99 -10.14 1.10 -6.90
N ALA A 100 -10.44 0.66 -8.12
CA ALA A 100 -11.50 -0.32 -8.38
C ALA A 100 -11.24 -1.69 -7.72
N THR A 101 -9.97 -2.04 -7.47
CA THR A 101 -9.58 -3.32 -6.84
C THR A 101 -9.26 -3.19 -5.35
N ALA A 102 -9.12 -1.96 -4.86
CA ALA A 102 -8.74 -1.69 -3.48
C ALA A 102 -9.95 -1.77 -2.55
N ILE A 103 -9.79 -2.50 -1.45
CA ILE A 103 -10.79 -2.55 -0.39
C ILE A 103 -10.61 -1.34 0.51
N ALA A 104 -11.68 -0.57 0.74
CA ALA A 104 -11.66 0.48 1.76
C ALA A 104 -11.58 -0.18 3.15
N PRO A 105 -10.60 0.17 4.01
CA PRO A 105 -10.58 -0.33 5.39
C PRO A 105 -11.83 0.16 6.12
N GLU A 106 -12.67 -0.75 6.62
CA GLU A 106 -13.90 -0.38 7.35
C GLU A 106 -13.62 0.17 8.75
N PHE A 107 -12.44 -0.10 9.33
CA PHE A 107 -12.07 0.32 10.68
C PHE A 107 -10.57 0.65 10.76
N TYR A 108 -10.26 1.76 11.44
CA TYR A 108 -8.92 2.13 11.92
C TYR A 108 -8.86 1.93 13.43
#